data_AF-A0A0G1WGG2-F1
#
_entry.id   AF-A0A0G1WGG2-F1
#
_cell.length_a   1.000
_cell.length_b   1.000
_cell.length_c   1.000
_cell.angle_alpha   90.00
_cell.angle_beta   90.00
_cell.angle_gamma   90.00
#
_symmetry.space_group_name_H-M   'P 1'
#
loop_
_entity.id
_entity.type
_entity.pdbx_description
1 polymer ?
#
loop_
_entity_poly.entity_id
_entity_poly.type
_entity_poly.pdbx_seq_one_letter_code
_entity_poly.pdbx_strand_id
1 'polypeptide(L)'
;MRKETLRFIVFIAILFIASTLQFLSVSIFGIIPNFVLATIVAATLFLGDVWHELFLISVALFLLKFSPVIEREMLALFAVMLLVIVLERRLPWHMFINGIFLTVFSVASLYILIDVRSITSLMFAQELVYTLVLVSVIYYGLTSLRLFRNTR
;
A
#
# COMPACT_ATOMS: atom_id res chain seq x y z
N MET A 1 10.72 -23.71 -4.05
CA MET A 1 10.70 -22.23 -3.98
C MET A 1 10.71 -21.80 -2.51
N ARG A 2 11.46 -20.75 -2.14
CA ARG A 2 11.42 -20.22 -0.76
C ARG A 2 10.04 -19.61 -0.50
N LYS A 3 9.53 -19.72 0.74
CA LYS A 3 8.21 -19.16 1.13
C LYS A 3 8.11 -17.67 0.81
N GLU A 4 9.19 -16.93 1.01
CA GLU A 4 9.28 -15.51 0.71
C GLU A 4 9.08 -15.21 -0.79
N THR A 5 9.72 -15.97 -1.68
CA THR A 5 9.52 -15.82 -3.13
C THR A 5 8.06 -16.09 -3.53
N LEU A 6 7.39 -17.06 -2.90
CA LEU A 6 5.96 -17.30 -3.14
C LEU A 6 5.10 -16.12 -2.68
N ARG A 7 5.37 -15.56 -1.49
CA ARG A 7 4.66 -14.38 -1.00
C ARG A 7 4.83 -13.19 -1.93
N PHE A 8 6.06 -12.97 -2.41
CA PHE A 8 6.36 -11.93 -3.37
C PHE A 8 5.57 -12.09 -4.67
N ILE A 9 5.52 -13.28 -5.25
CA ILE A 9 4.73 -13.54 -6.47
C ILE A 9 3.24 -13.29 -6.21
N VAL A 10 2.72 -13.68 -5.06
CA VAL A 10 1.33 -13.39 -4.67
C VAL A 10 1.12 -11.86 -4.60
N PHE A 11 2.05 -11.10 -4.02
CA PHE A 11 1.95 -9.64 -4.00
C PHE A 11 2.06 -8.99 -5.38
N ILE A 12 2.84 -9.56 -6.31
CA ILE A 12 2.83 -9.10 -7.72
C ILE A 12 1.42 -9.25 -8.30
N ALA A 13 0.78 -10.41 -8.09
CA ALA A 13 -0.56 -10.66 -8.60
C ALA A 13 -1.60 -9.71 -7.95
N ILE A 14 -1.55 -9.53 -6.63
CA ILE A 14 -2.44 -8.60 -5.92
C ILE A 14 -2.21 -7.17 -6.40
N LEU A 15 -0.95 -6.76 -6.58
CA LEU A 15 -0.60 -5.43 -7.07
C LEU A 15 -1.13 -5.18 -8.47
N PHE A 16 -1.08 -6.18 -9.36
CA PHE A 16 -1.67 -6.07 -10.69
C PHE A 16 -3.18 -5.87 -10.65
N ILE A 17 -3.89 -6.63 -9.79
CA ILE A 17 -5.33 -6.48 -9.57
C ILE A 17 -5.62 -5.09 -9.00
N ALA A 18 -4.92 -4.68 -7.94
CA ALA A 18 -5.08 -3.39 -7.30
C ALA A 18 -4.84 -2.22 -8.26
N SER A 19 -3.80 -2.31 -9.10
CA SER A 19 -3.49 -1.30 -10.10
C SER A 19 -4.57 -1.23 -11.18
N THR A 20 -5.14 -2.37 -11.57
CA THR A 20 -6.25 -2.43 -12.53
C THR A 20 -7.51 -1.79 -11.93
N LEU A 21 -7.84 -2.09 -10.67
CA LEU A 21 -8.96 -1.46 -9.96
C LEU A 21 -8.77 0.06 -9.82
N GLN A 22 -7.54 0.49 -9.53
CA GLN A 22 -7.18 1.91 -9.46
C GLN A 22 -7.33 2.59 -10.83
N PHE A 23 -6.80 1.99 -11.90
CA PHE A 23 -6.87 2.52 -13.25
C PHE A 23 -8.32 2.65 -13.75
N LEU A 24 -9.16 1.65 -13.46
CA LEU A 24 -10.58 1.67 -13.77
C LEU A 24 -11.38 2.65 -12.90
N SER A 25 -10.74 3.37 -11.98
CA SER A 25 -11.37 4.32 -11.06
C SER A 25 -12.54 3.69 -10.31
N VAL A 26 -12.38 2.42 -9.90
CA VAL A 26 -13.42 1.69 -9.16
C VAL A 26 -13.72 2.44 -7.87
N SER A 27 -14.97 2.87 -7.73
CA SER A 27 -15.44 3.59 -6.56
C SER A 27 -16.29 2.69 -5.66
N ILE A 28 -16.11 2.86 -4.36
CA ILE A 28 -16.92 2.21 -3.33
C ILE A 28 -17.74 3.32 -2.68
N PHE A 29 -19.07 3.29 -2.89
CA PHE A 29 -19.97 4.37 -2.46
C PHE A 29 -19.51 5.78 -2.90
N GLY A 30 -18.97 5.89 -4.12
CA GLY A 30 -18.54 7.17 -4.69
C GLY A 30 -17.13 7.64 -4.29
N ILE A 31 -16.40 6.88 -3.49
CA ILE A 31 -14.99 7.18 -3.15
C ILE A 31 -14.07 6.19 -3.84
N ILE A 32 -12.99 6.70 -4.45
CA ILE A 32 -11.95 5.89 -5.07
C ILE A 32 -10.83 5.69 -4.03
N PRO A 33 -10.75 4.52 -3.37
CA PRO A 33 -9.71 4.29 -2.40
C PRO A 33 -8.36 4.04 -3.09
N ASN A 34 -7.27 4.22 -2.35
CA ASN A 34 -5.94 3.99 -2.88
C ASN A 34 -5.57 2.49 -2.79
N PHE A 35 -6.01 1.71 -3.77
CA PHE A 35 -5.81 0.26 -3.82
C PHE A 35 -4.33 -0.12 -3.86
N VAL A 36 -3.53 0.65 -4.59
CA VAL A 36 -2.10 0.43 -4.74
C VAL A 36 -1.38 0.68 -3.41
N LEU A 37 -1.68 1.79 -2.73
CA LEU A 37 -1.11 2.09 -1.43
C LEU A 37 -1.44 1.01 -0.40
N ALA A 38 -2.71 0.59 -0.34
CA ALA A 38 -3.14 -0.48 0.56
C ALA A 38 -2.35 -1.78 0.31
N THR A 39 -2.12 -2.12 -0.96
CA THR A 39 -1.36 -3.31 -1.35
C THR A 39 0.10 -3.22 -0.94
N ILE A 40 0.75 -2.07 -1.13
CA ILE A 40 2.15 -1.88 -0.74
C ILE A 40 2.30 -1.90 0.78
N VAL A 41 1.43 -1.22 1.53
CA VAL A 41 1.43 -1.30 3.00
C VAL A 41 1.28 -2.75 3.44
N ALA A 42 0.32 -3.50 2.89
CA ALA A 42 0.19 -4.91 3.22
C ALA A 42 1.45 -5.71 2.85
N ALA A 43 2.05 -5.49 1.68
CA ALA A 43 3.28 -6.15 1.27
C ALA A 43 4.41 -5.95 2.29
N THR A 44 4.57 -4.73 2.82
CA THR A 44 5.60 -4.44 3.83
C THR A 44 5.42 -5.20 5.14
N LEU A 45 4.21 -5.62 5.49
CA LEU A 45 3.97 -6.40 6.71
C LEU A 45 4.38 -7.87 6.56
N PHE A 46 4.40 -8.40 5.34
CA PHE A 46 4.55 -9.84 5.07
C PHE A 46 5.85 -10.22 4.36
N LEU A 47 6.50 -9.27 3.69
CA LEU A 47 7.80 -9.41 3.04
C LEU A 47 8.90 -8.95 4.00
N GLY A 48 10.00 -9.71 4.10
CA GLY A 48 11.13 -9.33 4.95
C GLY A 48 12.24 -8.62 4.17
N ASP A 49 12.35 -8.93 2.88
CA ASP A 49 13.40 -8.43 2.01
C ASP A 49 13.05 -7.10 1.34
N VAL A 50 13.88 -6.08 1.59
CA VAL A 50 13.77 -4.71 1.04
C VAL A 50 13.69 -4.74 -0.48
N TRP A 51 14.44 -5.63 -1.12
CA TRP A 51 14.57 -5.63 -2.57
C TRP A 51 13.26 -6.01 -3.25
N HIS A 52 12.51 -6.94 -2.64
CA HIS A 52 11.19 -7.31 -3.11
C HIS A 52 10.20 -6.15 -2.97
N GLU A 53 10.25 -5.41 -1.87
CA GLU A 53 9.38 -4.26 -1.62
C GLU A 53 9.70 -3.09 -2.57
N LEU A 54 10.98 -2.76 -2.76
CA LEU A 54 11.42 -1.74 -3.72
C LEU A 54 11.03 -2.09 -5.14
N PHE A 55 11.13 -3.37 -5.51
CA PHE A 55 10.65 -3.83 -6.80
C PHE A 55 9.14 -3.64 -6.95
N LEU A 56 8.34 -4.00 -5.94
CA LEU A 56 6.89 -3.79 -5.96
C LEU A 56 6.53 -2.32 -6.10
N ILE A 57 7.21 -1.41 -5.39
CA ILE A 57 7.01 0.04 -5.55
C ILE A 57 7.30 0.48 -6.99
N SER A 58 8.42 0.00 -7.56
CA SER A 58 8.81 0.35 -8.93
C SER A 58 7.77 -0.11 -9.95
N VAL A 59 7.26 -1.34 -9.78
CA VAL A 59 6.17 -1.89 -10.60
C VAL A 59 4.87 -1.12 -10.38
N ALA A 60 4.55 -0.76 -9.14
CA ALA A 60 3.34 0.01 -8.81
C ALA A 60 3.32 1.35 -9.53
N LEU A 61 4.41 2.11 -9.48
CA LEU A 61 4.53 3.40 -10.17
C LEU A 61 4.41 3.25 -11.69
N PHE A 62 5.09 2.24 -12.24
CA PHE A 62 4.99 1.92 -13.66
C PHE A 62 3.55 1.59 -14.09
N LEU A 63 2.83 0.77 -13.31
CA LEU A 63 1.46 0.37 -13.58
C LEU A 63 0.46 1.52 -13.42
N LEU A 64 0.68 2.40 -12.44
CA LEU A 64 -0.16 3.58 -12.23
C LEU A 64 -0.05 4.57 -13.38
N LYS A 65 1.17 4.80 -13.88
CA LYS A 65 1.40 5.71 -15.00
C LYS A 65 2.69 5.41 -15.72
N PHE A 66 2.57 4.95 -16.96
CA PHE A 66 3.69 4.85 -17.88
C PHE A 66 3.88 6.17 -18.62
N SER A 67 4.66 7.07 -18.05
CA SER A 67 5.02 8.37 -18.65
C SER A 67 6.52 8.64 -18.49
N PRO A 68 7.19 9.21 -19.51
CA PRO A 68 8.59 9.64 -19.39
C PRO A 68 8.75 10.88 -18.48
N VAL A 69 7.66 11.60 -18.18
CA VAL A 69 7.69 12.78 -17.32
C VAL A 69 7.39 12.36 -15.89
N ILE A 70 8.30 12.73 -14.98
CA ILE A 70 8.13 12.50 -13.55
C ILE A 70 7.17 13.53 -12.99
N GLU A 71 6.01 13.07 -12.54
CA GLU A 71 4.99 13.90 -11.91
C GLU A 71 5.19 13.97 -10.39
N ARG A 72 4.77 15.09 -9.80
CA ARG A 72 4.94 15.36 -8.37
C ARG A 72 4.23 14.29 -7.53
N GLU A 73 3.08 13.83 -7.97
CA GLU A 73 2.25 12.82 -7.33
C GLU A 73 2.98 11.47 -7.28
N MET A 74 3.66 11.09 -8.36
CA MET A 74 4.44 9.85 -8.44
C MET A 74 5.68 9.90 -7.55
N LEU A 75 6.35 11.05 -7.48
CA LEU A 75 7.48 11.25 -6.55
C LEU A 75 7.02 11.21 -5.09
N ALA A 76 5.90 11.86 -4.76
CA ALA A 76 5.33 11.83 -3.43
C ALA A 76 4.96 10.40 -3.04
N LEU A 77 4.31 9.65 -3.94
CA LEU A 77 3.96 8.25 -3.72
C LEU A 77 5.18 7.36 -3.51
N PHE A 78 6.21 7.49 -4.35
CA PHE A 78 7.48 6.78 -4.19
C PHE A 78 8.11 7.07 -2.83
N ALA A 79 8.23 8.34 -2.46
CA ALA A 79 8.86 8.76 -1.21
C ALA A 79 8.10 8.25 0.01
N VAL A 80 6.75 8.34 0.00
CA VAL A 80 5.91 7.82 1.08
C VAL A 80 6.05 6.30 1.19
N MET A 81 5.97 5.56 0.10
CA MET A 81 6.11 4.09 0.13
C MET A 81 7.50 3.65 0.63
N LEU A 82 8.55 4.37 0.26
CA LEU A 82 9.90 4.11 0.75
C LEU A 82 10.00 4.38 2.26
N LEU A 83 9.38 5.46 2.75
CA LEU A 83 9.30 5.72 4.20
C LEU A 83 8.52 4.64 4.93
N VAL A 84 7.44 4.12 4.35
CA VAL A 84 6.65 3.01 4.93
C VAL A 84 7.52 1.78 5.15
N ILE A 85 8.31 1.36 4.15
CA ILE A 85 9.26 0.24 4.28
C ILE A 85 10.23 0.46 5.44
N VAL A 86 10.79 1.67 5.54
CA VAL A 86 11.78 1.98 6.58
C VAL A 86 11.14 2.01 7.96
N LEU A 87 9.94 2.59 8.07
CA LEU A 87 9.21 2.72 9.32
C LEU A 87 8.74 1.36 9.84
N GLU A 88 8.17 0.50 8.98
CA GLU A 88 7.68 -0.83 9.36
C GLU A 88 8.73 -1.60 10.18
N ARG A 89 9.98 -1.60 9.69
CA ARG A 89 11.11 -2.31 10.31
C ARG A 89 11.53 -1.79 11.69
N ARG A 90 11.07 -0.59 12.05
CA ARG A 90 11.36 0.08 13.34
C ARG A 90 10.21 -0.06 14.33
N LEU A 91 9.03 -0.50 13.89
CA LEU A 91 7.85 -0.59 14.75
C LEU A 91 7.83 -1.92 15.51
N PRO A 92 7.80 -1.90 16.85
CA PRO A 92 7.80 -3.12 17.67
C PRO A 92 6.40 -3.69 17.93
N TRP A 93 5.35 -3.15 17.29
CA TRP A 93 3.98 -3.56 17.57
C TRP A 93 3.57 -4.78 16.72
N HIS A 94 2.39 -5.31 17.03
CA HIS A 94 1.77 -6.37 16.25
C HIS A 94 1.57 -5.92 14.79
N MET A 95 1.79 -6.82 13.83
CA MET A 95 1.73 -6.49 12.39
C MET A 95 0.45 -5.77 11.96
N PHE A 96 -0.69 -6.21 12.48
CA PHE A 96 -1.97 -5.54 12.19
C PHE A 96 -1.98 -4.07 12.67
N ILE A 97 -1.43 -3.80 13.85
CA ILE A 97 -1.33 -2.45 14.41
C ILE A 97 -0.34 -1.61 13.59
N ASN A 98 0.80 -2.21 13.19
CA ASN A 98 1.74 -1.57 12.25
C ASN A 98 1.03 -1.21 10.94
N GLY A 99 0.22 -2.12 10.38
CA GLY A 99 -0.57 -1.89 9.17
C GLY A 99 -1.52 -0.69 9.30
N ILE A 100 -2.27 -0.61 10.40
CA ILE A 100 -3.15 0.54 10.68
C ILE A 100 -2.34 1.83 10.73
N PHE A 101 -1.28 1.86 11.54
CA PHE A 101 -0.44 3.04 11.70
C PHE A 101 0.19 3.49 10.38
N LEU A 102 0.80 2.56 9.64
CA LEU A 102 1.44 2.85 8.35
C LEU A 102 0.42 3.32 7.31
N THR A 103 -0.80 2.81 7.34
CA THR A 103 -1.87 3.29 6.45
C THR A 103 -2.24 4.74 6.75
N VAL A 104 -2.50 5.05 8.02
CA VAL A 104 -2.80 6.43 8.47
C VAL A 104 -1.65 7.36 8.10
N PHE A 105 -0.42 6.97 8.43
CA PHE A 105 0.79 7.73 8.11
C PHE A 105 0.91 7.97 6.60
N SER A 106 0.69 6.95 5.78
CA SER A 106 0.85 7.04 4.33
C SER A 106 -0.16 7.98 3.69
N VAL A 107 -1.45 7.79 3.99
CA VAL A 107 -2.53 8.62 3.42
C VAL A 107 -2.35 10.07 3.88
N ALA A 108 -2.06 10.31 5.16
CA ALA A 108 -1.78 11.65 5.67
C ALA A 108 -0.55 12.28 4.98
N SER A 109 0.53 11.52 4.81
CA SER A 109 1.76 12.02 4.15
C SER A 109 1.51 12.37 2.68
N LEU A 110 0.73 11.56 1.95
CA LEU A 110 0.36 11.87 0.57
C LEU A 110 -0.40 13.18 0.47
N TYR A 111 -1.41 13.39 1.32
CA TYR A 111 -2.15 14.64 1.33
C TYR A 111 -1.25 15.82 1.72
N ILE A 112 -0.38 15.68 2.72
CA ILE A 112 0.58 16.74 3.09
C ILE A 112 1.49 17.10 1.90
N LEU A 113 1.93 16.12 1.11
CA LEU A 113 2.86 16.36 0.01
C LEU A 113 2.19 16.85 -1.28
N ILE A 114 0.93 16.48 -1.52
CA ILE A 114 0.22 16.76 -2.78
C ILE A 114 -0.77 17.92 -2.58
N ASP A 115 -1.67 17.83 -1.61
CA ASP A 115 -2.71 18.83 -1.35
C ASP A 115 -3.10 18.91 0.14
N VAL A 116 -2.33 19.70 0.89
CA VAL A 116 -2.49 19.90 2.35
C VAL A 116 -3.89 20.40 2.70
N ARG A 117 -4.52 21.20 1.83
CA ARG A 117 -5.82 21.82 2.10
C ARG A 117 -6.93 20.78 2.20
N SER A 118 -6.78 19.66 1.51
CA SER A 118 -7.78 18.60 1.47
C SER A 118 -7.75 17.69 2.70
N ILE A 119 -6.81 17.84 3.64
CA ILE A 119 -6.73 17.01 4.86
C ILE A 119 -7.98 17.18 5.76
N THR A 120 -8.56 18.38 5.82
CA THR A 120 -9.77 18.61 6.62
C THR A 120 -11.06 18.26 5.88
N SER A 121 -10.96 17.71 4.66
CA SER A 121 -12.12 17.38 3.84
C SER A 121 -12.73 16.03 4.24
N LEU A 122 -14.02 15.88 3.93
CA LEU A 122 -14.70 14.59 4.06
C LEU A 122 -14.09 13.52 3.13
N MET A 123 -13.59 13.95 1.96
CA MET A 123 -12.93 13.07 0.99
C MET A 123 -11.70 12.39 1.58
N PHE A 124 -10.85 13.15 2.28
CA PHE A 124 -9.70 12.60 3.00
C PHE A 124 -10.11 11.55 4.04
N ALA A 125 -11.10 11.89 4.88
CA ALA A 125 -11.58 10.98 5.92
C ALA A 125 -12.12 9.68 5.31
N GLN A 126 -12.87 9.78 4.21
CA GLN A 126 -13.41 8.63 3.50
C GLN A 126 -12.30 7.78 2.87
N GLU A 127 -11.36 8.39 2.14
CA GLU A 127 -10.24 7.68 1.54
C GLU A 127 -9.42 6.95 2.60
N LEU A 128 -9.15 7.60 3.74
CA LEU A 128 -8.45 6.99 4.87
C LEU A 128 -9.19 5.76 5.40
N VAL A 129 -10.51 5.89 5.63
CA VAL A 129 -11.34 4.78 6.13
C VAL A 129 -11.35 3.62 5.15
N TYR A 130 -11.59 3.86 3.86
CA TYR A 130 -11.58 2.78 2.87
C TYR A 130 -10.21 2.13 2.72
N THR A 131 -9.14 2.91 2.76
CA THR A 131 -7.77 2.37 2.67
C THR A 131 -7.46 1.50 3.89
N LEU A 132 -7.89 1.90 5.10
CA LEU A 132 -7.79 1.07 6.30
C LEU A 132 -8.57 -0.23 6.19
N VAL A 133 -9.80 -0.18 5.66
CA VAL A 133 -10.61 -1.38 5.41
C VAL A 133 -9.90 -2.28 4.40
N LEU A 134 -9.37 -1.75 3.30
CA LEU A 134 -8.65 -2.54 2.30
C LEU A 134 -7.42 -3.23 2.88
N VAL A 135 -6.58 -2.50 3.64
CA VAL A 135 -5.42 -3.09 4.31
C VAL A 135 -5.84 -4.20 5.28
N SER A 136 -6.92 -3.98 6.02
CA SER A 136 -7.47 -4.99 6.94
C SER A 136 -7.96 -6.23 6.20
N VAL A 137 -8.70 -6.05 5.10
CA VAL A 137 -9.20 -7.13 4.24
C VAL A 137 -8.04 -7.93 3.64
N ILE A 138 -7.02 -7.26 3.11
CA ILE A 138 -5.82 -7.92 2.58
C ILE A 138 -5.10 -8.68 3.69
N TYR A 139 -4.89 -8.06 4.86
CA TYR A 139 -4.21 -8.68 5.99
C TYR A 139 -4.92 -9.96 6.48
N TYR A 140 -6.21 -9.89 6.76
CA TYR A 140 -6.99 -11.05 7.22
C TYR A 140 -7.16 -12.10 6.12
N GLY A 141 -7.38 -11.66 4.88
CA GLY A 141 -7.44 -12.54 3.71
C GLY A 141 -6.15 -13.34 3.53
N LEU A 142 -4.99 -12.69 3.63
CA LEU A 142 -3.70 -13.35 3.49
C LEU A 142 -3.36 -14.22 4.69
N THR A 143 -3.56 -13.77 5.93
CA THR A 143 -3.27 -14.56 7.14
C THR A 143 -4.10 -15.85 7.22
N SER A 144 -5.26 -15.91 6.59
CA SER A 144 -6.05 -17.14 6.43
C SER A 144 -5.29 -18.22 5.64
N LEU A 145 -4.37 -17.83 4.75
CA LEU A 145 -3.55 -18.72 3.94
C LEU A 145 -2.33 -19.19 4.73
N ARG A 146 -2.06 -20.49 4.70
CA ARG A 146 -0.91 -21.12 5.36
C ARG A 146 0.45 -20.52 4.95
N LEU A 147 0.54 -19.92 3.77
CA LEU A 147 1.74 -19.26 3.27
C LEU A 147 2.12 -18.02 4.10
N PHE A 148 1.14 -17.29 4.62
CA PHE A 148 1.33 -16.04 5.37
C PHE A 148 1.14 -16.21 6.88
N ARG A 149 0.55 -17.34 7.31
CA ARG A 149 0.49 -17.76 8.71
C ARG A 149 1.90 -17.98 9.28
N ASN A 150 2.19 -17.42 10.46
CA ASN A 150 3.52 -17.33 11.08
C ASN A 150 4.45 -16.31 10.42
N THR A 151 3.97 -15.08 10.29
CA THR A 151 4.81 -13.90 10.18
C THR A 151 5.09 -13.38 11.60
N ARG A 152 6.31 -12.86 11.81
CA ARG A 152 6.99 -12.59 13.11
C ARG A 152 6.09 -12.28 14.31
#